data_AF-A0A7J9LQ71-F1
#
_entry.id   AF-A0A7J9LQ71-F1
#
_cell.length_a   1.000
_cell.length_b   1.000
_cell.length_c   1.000
_cell.angle_alpha   90.00
_cell.angle_beta   90.00
_cell.angle_gamma   90.00
#
_symmetry.space_group_name_H-M   'P 1'
#
loop_
_entity.id
_entity.type
_entity.pdbx_description
1 polymer ?
#
loop_
_entity_poly.entity_id
_entity_poly.type
_entity_poly.pdbx_seq_one_letter_code
_entity_poly.pdbx_strand_id
1 'polypeptide(L)'
;ALFRAITVWFNNTACPSDFYGPTRLEASKVQAFTFLVRDQRLEANTREVIFGGETMRFWDLRCPWLEPLRGPNGGVATEINAVNFVSLRSWLATFHFVLGFFIFVRHLWHAGRAYAVAAGFEKGIDCDFEPVLSMTPLN
;
A
#
# COMPACT_ATOMS: atom_id res chain seq x y z
N ALA A 1 1.36 0.29 -12.61
CA ALA A 1 2.19 -0.17 -11.48
C ALA A 1 1.49 0.08 -10.13
N LEU A 2 1.04 1.30 -9.84
CA LEU A 2 0.36 1.64 -8.58
C LEU A 2 -0.91 0.80 -8.30
N PHE A 3 -1.78 0.60 -9.29
CA PHE A 3 -2.95 -0.28 -9.14
C PHE A 3 -2.56 -1.70 -8.71
N ARG A 4 -1.47 -2.26 -9.25
CA ARG A 4 -0.97 -3.58 -8.87
C ARG A 4 -0.48 -3.60 -7.41
N ALA A 5 0.17 -2.53 -6.96
CA ALA A 5 0.59 -2.39 -5.56
C ALA A 5 -0.60 -2.40 -4.60
N ILE A 6 -1.70 -1.74 -4.96
CA ILE A 6 -2.94 -1.71 -4.16
C ILE A 6 -3.60 -3.09 -4.17
N THR A 7 -3.75 -3.71 -5.34
CA THR A 7 -4.40 -5.02 -5.46
C THR A 7 -3.65 -6.09 -4.67
N VAL A 8 -2.31 -6.16 -4.75
CA VAL A 8 -1.54 -7.16 -3.99
C VAL A 8 -1.61 -6.91 -2.47
N TRP A 9 -1.81 -5.66 -2.05
CA TRP A 9 -1.86 -5.31 -0.64
C TRP A 9 -3.21 -5.62 0.02
N PHE A 10 -4.33 -5.40 -0.70
CA PHE A 10 -5.68 -5.50 -0.14
C PHE A 10 -6.52 -6.65 -0.68
N ASN A 11 -6.35 -7.04 -1.94
CA ASN A 11 -7.25 -7.99 -2.58
C ASN A 11 -6.78 -9.43 -2.33
N ASN A 12 -7.62 -10.21 -1.66
CA ASN A 12 -7.40 -11.63 -1.37
C ASN A 12 -8.10 -12.57 -2.37
N THR A 13 -8.83 -12.06 -3.35
CA THR A 13 -9.40 -12.85 -4.46
C THR A 13 -8.42 -12.94 -5.63
N ALA A 14 -7.92 -11.80 -6.10
CA ALA A 14 -6.94 -11.72 -7.19
C ALA A 14 -5.52 -12.10 -6.73
N CYS A 15 -5.22 -11.94 -5.44
CA CYS A 15 -3.98 -12.41 -4.82
C CYS A 15 -4.35 -13.29 -3.61
N PRO A 16 -4.61 -14.60 -3.81
CA PRO A 16 -5.08 -15.49 -2.75
C PRO A 16 -4.08 -15.66 -1.62
N SER A 17 -4.56 -15.66 -0.38
CA SER A 17 -3.70 -15.70 0.81
C SER A 17 -2.97 -17.03 1.03
N ASP A 18 -3.42 -18.09 0.36
CA ASP A 18 -2.74 -19.40 0.31
C ASP A 18 -1.38 -19.31 -0.39
N PHE A 19 -1.27 -18.43 -1.39
CA PHE A 19 -0.04 -18.25 -2.17
C PHE A 19 0.76 -17.01 -1.75
N TYR A 20 0.07 -15.92 -1.40
CA TYR A 20 0.71 -14.63 -1.12
C TYR A 20 0.89 -14.34 0.37
N GLY A 21 0.36 -15.20 1.25
CA GLY A 21 0.27 -14.93 2.67
C GLY A 21 -0.90 -13.98 3.01
N PRO A 22 -1.12 -13.71 4.30
CA PRO A 22 -2.26 -12.92 4.73
C PRO A 22 -2.03 -11.44 4.40
N THR A 23 -3.10 -10.72 4.11
CA THR A 23 -3.05 -9.24 4.11
C THR A 23 -2.85 -8.71 5.54
N ARG A 24 -2.49 -7.43 5.69
CA ARG A 24 -2.42 -6.81 7.02
C ARG A 24 -3.76 -6.87 7.76
N LEU A 25 -4.86 -6.62 7.05
CA LEU A 25 -6.22 -6.68 7.59
C LEU A 25 -6.56 -8.08 8.11
N GLU A 26 -6.19 -9.08 7.32
CA GLU A 26 -6.33 -10.50 7.66
C GLU A 26 -5.56 -10.86 8.92
N ALA A 27 -4.27 -10.51 9.00
CA ALA A 27 -3.44 -10.80 10.16
C ALA A 27 -3.97 -10.12 11.45
N SER A 28 -4.43 -8.88 11.37
CA SER A 28 -4.97 -8.16 12.54
C SER A 28 -6.28 -8.76 13.06
N LYS A 29 -7.19 -9.22 12.18
CA LYS A 29 -8.43 -9.86 12.63
C LYS A 29 -8.15 -11.26 13.22
N VAL A 30 -7.20 -12.01 12.67
CA VAL A 30 -6.76 -13.30 13.25
C VAL A 30 -6.25 -13.10 14.67
N GLN A 31 -5.41 -12.09 14.90
CA GLN A 31 -4.87 -11.82 16.23
C GLN A 31 -5.99 -11.59 17.25
N ALA A 32 -6.99 -10.76 16.91
CA ALA A 32 -8.14 -10.51 17.78
C ALA A 32 -8.99 -11.78 18.00
N PHE A 33 -9.21 -12.57 16.95
CA PHE A 33 -9.93 -13.84 17.04
C PHE A 33 -9.22 -14.86 17.93
N THR A 34 -7.89 -14.96 17.86
CA THR A 34 -7.11 -15.84 18.74
C THR A 34 -7.31 -15.50 20.21
N PHE A 35 -7.31 -14.22 20.58
CA PHE A 35 -7.56 -13.80 21.95
C PHE A 35 -9.01 -14.03 22.37
N LEU A 36 -9.97 -13.76 21.50
CA LEU A 36 -11.38 -14.02 21.78
C LEU A 36 -11.63 -15.51 22.06
N VAL A 37 -11.13 -16.41 21.20
CA VAL A 37 -11.26 -17.85 21.40
C VAL A 37 -10.53 -18.32 22.66
N ARG A 38 -9.35 -17.75 22.95
CA ARG A 38 -8.61 -18.03 24.18
C ARG A 38 -9.44 -17.67 25.40
N ASP A 39 -10.02 -16.47 25.43
CA ASP A 39 -10.71 -15.94 26.60
C ASP A 39 -12.07 -16.62 26.81
N GLN A 40 -12.76 -17.02 25.73
CA GLN A 40 -13.93 -17.89 25.80
C GLN A 40 -13.60 -19.26 26.41
N ARG A 41 -12.46 -19.86 26.05
CA ARG A 41 -11.98 -21.11 26.66
C ARG A 41 -11.60 -20.97 28.13
N LEU A 42 -11.34 -19.74 28.58
CA LEU A 42 -11.11 -19.40 29.98
C LEU A 42 -12.39 -18.94 30.69
N GLU A 43 -13.56 -19.17 30.08
CA GLU A 43 -14.88 -18.84 30.61
C GLU A 43 -15.11 -17.34 30.85
N ALA A 44 -14.33 -16.48 30.18
CA ALA A 44 -14.56 -15.04 30.20
C ALA A 44 -15.74 -14.67 29.30
N ASN A 45 -16.64 -13.81 29.79
CA ASN A 45 -17.80 -13.34 29.05
C ASN A 45 -17.39 -12.29 28.01
N THR A 46 -17.03 -12.72 26.79
CA THR A 46 -16.72 -11.83 25.67
C THR A 46 -18.01 -11.46 24.92
N ARG A 47 -18.46 -10.20 25.00
CA ARG A 47 -19.64 -9.72 24.25
C ARG A 47 -19.22 -8.62 23.26
N GLU A 48 -18.86 -9.00 22.04
CA GLU A 48 -18.58 -8.02 20.96
C GLU A 48 -19.08 -8.51 19.59
N VAL A 49 -19.77 -7.64 18.84
CA VAL A 49 -20.25 -7.88 17.46
C VAL A 49 -19.19 -7.53 16.41
N ILE A 50 -18.20 -6.71 16.79
CA ILE A 50 -17.05 -6.30 15.97
C ILE A 50 -15.82 -6.44 16.85
N PHE A 51 -14.72 -7.01 16.35
CA PHE A 51 -13.47 -7.06 17.10
C PHE A 51 -13.02 -5.65 17.53
N GLY A 52 -12.90 -5.42 18.84
CA GLY A 52 -12.44 -4.17 19.44
C GLY A 52 -10.94 -3.87 19.27
N GLY A 53 -10.50 -2.73 19.79
CA GLY A 53 -9.09 -2.28 19.74
C GLY A 53 -8.64 -1.75 18.36
N GLU A 54 -7.34 -1.83 18.05
CA GLU A 54 -6.80 -1.28 16.80
C GLU A 54 -7.37 -1.93 15.52
N THR A 55 -7.95 -3.13 15.64
CA THR A 55 -8.57 -3.85 14.51
C THR A 55 -9.96 -3.32 14.15
N MET A 56 -10.55 -2.40 14.92
CA MET A 56 -11.81 -1.75 14.55
C MET A 56 -11.70 -1.00 13.20
N ARG A 57 -10.51 -0.43 12.89
CA ARG A 57 -10.23 0.22 11.60
C ARG A 57 -10.25 -0.73 10.39
N PHE A 58 -10.36 -2.04 10.63
CA PHE A 58 -10.35 -3.08 9.62
C PHE A 58 -11.67 -3.85 9.54
N TRP A 59 -12.76 -3.28 10.06
CA TRP A 59 -14.08 -3.90 10.08
C TRP A 59 -14.55 -4.43 8.71
N ASP A 60 -14.15 -3.79 7.59
CA ASP A 60 -14.48 -4.16 6.22
C ASP A 60 -13.87 -5.47 5.68
N LEU A 61 -12.94 -6.13 6.40
CA LEU A 61 -12.34 -7.37 5.88
C LEU A 61 -13.40 -8.46 5.66
N ARG A 62 -13.37 -9.05 4.46
CA ARG A 62 -14.03 -10.32 4.11
C ARG A 62 -12.98 -11.36 3.73
N CYS A 63 -12.97 -12.50 4.39
CA CYS A 63 -12.05 -13.61 4.10
C CYS A 63 -12.76 -14.97 4.24
N PRO A 64 -12.42 -15.98 3.39
CA PRO A 64 -13.10 -17.28 3.41
C PRO A 64 -12.83 -18.13 4.67
N TRP A 65 -11.74 -17.85 5.39
CA TRP A 65 -11.22 -18.68 6.49
C TRP A 65 -11.63 -18.16 7.89
N LEU A 66 -12.76 -17.45 7.99
CA LEU A 66 -13.31 -17.01 9.29
C LEU A 66 -13.92 -18.15 10.14
N GLU A 67 -13.42 -19.39 9.97
CA GLU A 67 -13.20 -20.47 10.94
C GLU A 67 -12.09 -21.38 10.33
N PRO A 68 -11.39 -22.24 11.08
CA PRO A 68 -10.38 -22.07 12.12
C PRO A 68 -8.92 -22.14 11.58
N LEU A 69 -7.96 -21.66 12.40
CA LEU A 69 -6.48 -21.73 12.30
C LEU A 69 -5.75 -20.59 11.54
N ARG A 70 -5.01 -19.75 12.29
CA ARG A 70 -3.65 -19.30 11.92
C ARG A 70 -2.89 -18.67 13.09
N GLY A 71 -1.57 -18.93 13.14
CA GLY A 71 -0.63 -18.42 14.15
C GLY A 71 0.03 -17.06 13.83
N PRO A 72 0.81 -16.53 14.79
CA PRO A 72 1.38 -15.19 14.76
C PRO A 72 2.69 -15.15 13.95
N ASN A 73 2.59 -14.99 12.63
CA ASN A 73 3.78 -14.85 11.79
C ASN A 73 3.85 -13.44 11.20
N GLY A 74 4.50 -12.54 11.93
CA GLY A 74 4.84 -11.20 11.48
C GLY A 74 5.56 -10.45 12.59
N GLY A 75 6.87 -10.23 12.40
CA GLY A 75 7.68 -9.59 13.42
C GLY A 75 7.46 -8.08 13.51
N VAL A 76 7.51 -7.54 14.71
CA VAL A 76 7.61 -6.09 14.95
C VAL A 76 9.06 -5.62 14.81
N ALA A 77 9.27 -4.32 14.59
CA ALA A 77 10.62 -3.74 14.41
C ALA A 77 11.58 -3.99 15.59
N THR A 78 11.04 -4.33 16.77
CA THR A 78 11.79 -4.63 17.98
C THR A 78 11.94 -6.13 18.24
N GLU A 79 11.58 -7.00 17.29
CA GLU A 79 11.79 -8.44 17.48
C GLU A 79 13.27 -8.81 17.42
N ILE A 80 13.61 -9.83 18.22
CA ILE A 80 14.91 -10.48 18.18
C ILE A 80 15.06 -11.27 16.86
N ASN A 81 16.30 -11.43 16.38
CA ASN A 81 16.61 -12.12 15.12
C ASN A 81 16.39 -13.65 15.20
N ALA A 82 15.14 -14.07 15.30
CA ALA A 82 14.75 -15.47 15.46
C ALA A 82 14.05 -16.05 14.22
N VAL A 83 13.35 -15.22 13.45
CA VAL A 83 12.55 -15.64 12.30
C VAL A 83 12.98 -14.89 11.05
N ASN A 84 13.39 -15.62 10.01
CA ASN A 84 13.71 -15.04 8.71
C ASN A 84 12.48 -15.07 7.79
N PHE A 85 11.60 -14.07 7.94
CA PHE A 85 10.36 -14.00 7.15
C PHE A 85 9.97 -12.56 6.81
N VAL A 86 9.66 -12.34 5.52
CA VAL A 86 9.00 -11.12 5.02
C VAL A 86 7.92 -11.56 4.04
N SER A 87 6.71 -11.01 4.15
CA SER A 87 5.61 -11.45 3.30
C SER A 87 5.83 -11.09 1.83
N LEU A 88 5.43 -11.99 0.93
CA LEU A 88 5.49 -11.76 -0.52
C LEU A 88 4.69 -10.52 -0.93
N ARG A 89 3.56 -10.25 -0.25
CA ARG A 89 2.79 -9.01 -0.42
C ARG A 89 3.62 -7.76 -0.16
N SER A 90 4.47 -7.76 0.87
CA SER A 90 5.32 -6.61 1.21
C SER A 90 6.38 -6.34 0.15
N TRP A 91 7.05 -7.40 -0.32
CA TRP A 91 8.01 -7.29 -1.42
C TRP A 91 7.36 -6.74 -2.69
N LEU A 92 6.25 -7.35 -3.11
CA LEU A 92 5.57 -6.97 -4.35
C LEU A 92 4.96 -5.56 -4.28
N ALA A 93 4.33 -5.20 -3.17
CA ALA A 93 3.71 -3.88 -3.01
C ALA A 93 4.78 -2.78 -3.07
N THR A 94 5.89 -2.94 -2.34
CA THR A 94 6.97 -1.96 -2.28
C THR A 94 7.63 -1.78 -3.64
N PHE A 95 7.95 -2.90 -4.33
CA PHE A 95 8.52 -2.86 -5.67
C PHE A 95 7.62 -2.11 -6.66
N HIS A 96 6.32 -2.44 -6.71
CA HIS A 96 5.38 -1.82 -7.64
C HIS A 96 5.09 -0.36 -7.31
N PHE A 97 5.14 0.02 -6.02
CA PHE A 97 5.00 1.41 -5.61
C PHE A 97 6.19 2.25 -6.11
N VAL A 98 7.42 1.82 -5.83
CA VAL A 98 8.65 2.50 -6.26
C VAL A 98 8.71 2.59 -7.79
N LEU A 99 8.44 1.49 -8.48
CA LEU A 99 8.41 1.48 -9.95
C LEU A 99 7.33 2.43 -10.50
N GLY A 100 6.14 2.45 -9.90
CA GLY A 100 5.06 3.34 -10.32
C GLY A 100 5.41 4.82 -10.15
N PHE A 101 6.04 5.17 -9.04
CA PHE A 101 6.51 6.53 -8.80
C PHE A 101 7.53 6.97 -9.86
N PHE A 102 8.57 6.17 -10.11
CA PHE A 102 9.60 6.56 -11.08
C PHE A 102 9.09 6.57 -12.52
N ILE A 103 8.16 5.70 -12.90
CA ILE A 103 7.49 5.78 -14.20
C ILE A 103 6.70 7.09 -14.33
N PHE A 104 6.02 7.52 -13.27
CA PHE A 104 5.29 8.78 -13.26
C PHE A 104 6.22 9.99 -13.38
N VAL A 105 7.30 10.05 -12.60
CA VAL A 105 8.32 11.11 -12.71
C VAL A 105 8.90 11.16 -14.11
N ARG A 106 9.27 9.99 -14.67
CA ARG A 106 9.77 9.88 -16.04
C ARG A 106 8.74 10.34 -17.07
N HIS A 107 7.46 10.02 -16.88
CA HIS A 107 6.38 10.45 -17.75
C HIS A 107 6.25 11.98 -17.78
N LEU A 108 6.21 12.63 -16.60
CA LEU A 108 6.17 14.09 -16.50
C LEU A 108 7.37 14.74 -17.19
N TRP A 109 8.57 14.22 -16.93
CA TRP A 109 9.80 14.71 -17.54
C TRP A 109 9.75 14.64 -19.07
N HIS A 110 9.43 13.47 -19.63
CA HIS A 110 9.38 13.32 -21.09
C HIS A 110 8.21 14.08 -21.72
N ALA A 111 7.04 14.16 -21.08
CA ALA A 111 5.90 14.91 -21.58
C ALA A 111 6.20 16.42 -21.64
N GLY A 112 6.77 16.99 -20.57
CA GLY A 112 7.17 18.40 -20.54
C GLY A 112 8.25 18.70 -21.58
N ARG A 113 9.27 17.84 -21.70
CA ARG A 113 10.31 17.98 -22.73
C ARG A 113 9.78 17.86 -24.15
N ALA A 114 8.87 16.93 -24.42
CA ALA A 114 8.27 16.76 -25.74
C ALA A 114 7.44 17.99 -26.15
N TYR A 115 6.69 18.57 -25.20
CA TYR A 115 5.97 19.82 -25.43
C TYR A 115 6.92 21.00 -25.70
N ALA A 116 7.98 21.16 -24.90
CA ALA A 116 8.96 22.22 -25.10
C ALA A 116 9.68 22.11 -26.45
N VAL A 117 9.98 20.89 -26.92
CA VAL A 117 10.55 20.64 -28.26
C VAL A 117 9.56 21.02 -29.35
N ALA A 118 8.29 20.62 -29.21
CA ALA A 118 7.25 20.94 -30.19
C ALA A 118 7.00 22.45 -30.30
N ALA A 119 7.15 23.18 -29.20
CA ALA A 119 7.04 24.63 -29.15
C ALA A 119 8.36 25.38 -29.42
N GLY A 120 9.48 24.67 -29.61
CA GLY A 120 10.77 25.22 -30.04
C GLY A 120 11.62 25.91 -28.96
N PHE A 121 11.33 25.69 -27.67
CA PHE A 121 12.06 26.33 -26.56
C PHE A 121 12.78 25.34 -25.63
N GLU A 122 13.01 24.08 -26.05
CA GLU A 122 13.60 23.07 -25.16
C GLU A 122 15.04 23.37 -24.75
N LYS A 123 15.75 24.17 -25.56
CA LYS A 123 17.17 24.53 -25.36
C LYS A 123 17.36 25.85 -24.62
N GLY A 124 16.28 26.57 -24.31
CA GLY A 124 16.35 27.89 -23.68
C GLY A 124 15.46 28.90 -24.38
N ILE A 125 15.49 30.13 -23.86
CA ILE A 125 14.72 31.27 -24.36
C ILE A 125 15.60 32.05 -25.35
N ASP A 126 15.00 32.56 -26.42
CA ASP A 126 15.67 33.47 -27.34
C ASP A 126 15.93 34.83 -26.66
N CYS A 127 17.18 35.28 -26.68
CA CYS A 127 17.58 36.55 -26.05
C CYS A 127 16.97 37.76 -26.78
N ASP A 128 16.68 37.63 -28.07
CA ASP A 128 16.12 38.72 -28.87
C ASP A 128 14.58 38.73 -28.83
N PHE A 129 13.95 37.63 -28.40
CA PHE A 129 12.50 37.45 -28.39
C PHE A 129 12.00 36.83 -27.08
N GLU A 130 12.30 37.48 -25.96
CA GLU A 130 11.86 37.05 -24.62
C GLU A 130 10.34 37.31 -24.43
N PRO A 131 9.50 36.27 -24.27
CA PRO A 131 8.04 36.43 -24.28
C PRO A 131 7.52 37.35 -23.16
N VAL A 132 8.13 37.28 -21.98
CA VAL A 132 7.71 38.04 -20.79
C VAL A 132 7.85 39.55 -20.99
N LEU A 133 8.82 40.01 -21.78
CA LEU A 133 9.04 41.44 -22.06
C LEU A 133 7.92 42.07 -22.89
N SER A 134 7.12 41.25 -23.59
CA SER A 134 5.98 41.70 -24.39
C SER A 134 4.65 41.71 -23.63
N MET A 135 4.62 41.22 -22.39
CA MET A 135 3.42 41.13 -21.57
C MET A 135 3.21 42.38 -20.73
N THR A 136 1.96 42.71 -20.42
CA THR A 136 1.63 43.78 -19.48
C THR A 136 2.07 43.42 -18.06
N PRO A 137 2.64 44.36 -17.28
CA PRO A 137 2.96 44.13 -15.88
C PRO A 137 1.70 43.80 -15.08
N LEU A 138 1.84 42.95 -14.06
CA LEU A 138 0.72 42.45 -13.24
C LEU A 138 0.21 43.44 -12.18
N ASN A 139 0.80 44.65 -12.11
CA ASN A 139 0.52 45.67 -11.08
C ASN A 139 -0.18 46.89 -11.67
#